data_AF-A0A956J5Z3-F1
#
_entry.id   AF-A0A956J5Z3-F1
#
_cell.length_a   1.000
_cell.length_b   1.000
_cell.length_c   1.000
_cell.angle_alpha   90.00
_cell.angle_beta   90.00
_cell.angle_gamma   90.00
#
_symmetry.space_group_name_H-M   'P 1'
#
loop_
_entity.id
_entity.type
_entity.pdbx_description
1 polymer ?
#
loop_
_entity_poly.entity_id
_entity_poly.type
_entity_poly.pdbx_seq_one_letter_code
_entity_poly.pdbx_strand_id
1 'polypeptide(L)'
;MADRLNFYFRQRVSESELDLGFELLEQADRKLATDIGVFGIISGGVPAPHSPLADLSVDLTAPARAYDHAGQRVFFGTGQTVDCAVDLVGIPTDVSTAGNERWLGIFLRFRRELSDPRTDGNSQQVYFRQDESFELVVRQAPEGAVGVAPKVALPPDELLVCDVRRRPGQTQILSADIDTSRRQAFVFAQGTSVAVEPGTWSILSPLAGNAQAAFDEVDAELREHFTATGRRHPASAIDYAPHGFVQAT
;
A
#
# COMPACT_ATOMS: atom_id res chain seq x y z
N MET A 1 22.64 -9.54 9.33
CA MET A 1 24.05 -9.24 9.65
C MET A 1 24.65 -8.45 8.50
N ALA A 2 25.56 -7.51 8.77
CA ALA A 2 26.27 -6.74 7.74
C ALA A 2 27.66 -7.32 7.47
N ASP A 3 27.92 -7.70 6.23
CA ASP A 3 29.26 -8.09 5.80
C ASP A 3 30.15 -6.83 5.75
N ARG A 4 31.33 -6.89 6.36
CA ARG A 4 32.21 -5.73 6.55
C ARG A 4 33.49 -5.86 5.73
N LEU A 5 33.86 -4.80 5.03
CA LEU A 5 35.18 -4.64 4.44
C LEU A 5 36.12 -3.91 5.42
N ASN A 6 37.36 -4.39 5.50
CA ASN A 6 38.43 -3.71 6.24
C ASN A 6 39.37 -3.03 5.23
N PHE A 7 39.66 -1.76 5.47
CA PHE A 7 40.70 -1.04 4.75
C PHE A 7 42.03 -1.17 5.49
N TYR A 8 43.14 -1.25 4.76
CA TYR A 8 44.48 -1.32 5.35
C TYR A 8 45.29 -0.03 5.17
N PHE A 9 46.35 0.11 5.97
CA PHE A 9 47.15 1.32 6.01
C PHE A 9 47.75 1.66 4.63
N ARG A 10 47.49 2.88 4.15
CA ARG A 10 47.93 3.41 2.84
C ARG A 10 47.35 2.68 1.62
N GLN A 11 46.24 1.97 1.75
CA GLN A 11 45.49 1.47 0.61
C GLN A 11 45.03 2.63 -0.29
N ARG A 12 45.20 2.46 -1.61
CA ARG A 12 44.49 3.26 -2.62
C ARG A 12 43.22 2.51 -2.95
N VAL A 13 42.07 3.16 -2.81
CA VAL A 13 40.76 2.51 -2.98
C VAL A 13 40.27 2.73 -4.41
N SER A 14 39.79 1.68 -5.08
CA SER A 14 39.08 1.81 -6.35
C SER A 14 37.61 2.16 -6.13
N GLU A 15 36.96 2.69 -7.17
CA GLU A 15 35.50 2.90 -7.19
C GLU A 15 34.76 1.63 -6.79
N SER A 16 35.09 0.50 -7.43
CA SER A 16 34.47 -0.79 -7.15
C SER A 16 34.63 -1.28 -5.69
N GLU A 17 35.72 -0.92 -5.00
CA GLU A 17 35.90 -1.28 -3.59
C GLU A 17 35.02 -0.42 -2.67
N LEU A 18 34.82 0.86 -2.99
CA LEU A 18 33.91 1.73 -2.24
C LEU A 18 32.45 1.33 -2.48
N ASP A 19 32.08 1.13 -3.75
CA ASP A 19 30.72 0.74 -4.13
C ASP A 19 30.33 -0.58 -3.47
N LEU A 20 31.23 -1.58 -3.48
CA LEU A 20 30.99 -2.84 -2.78
C LEU A 20 30.74 -2.63 -1.28
N GLY A 21 31.48 -1.74 -0.63
CA GLY A 21 31.27 -1.43 0.78
C GLY A 21 29.88 -0.87 1.07
N PHE A 22 29.38 0.03 0.21
CA PHE A 22 28.03 0.58 0.34
C PHE A 22 26.94 -0.41 -0.04
N GLU A 23 27.14 -1.21 -1.09
CA GLU A 23 26.21 -2.28 -1.50
C GLU A 23 26.01 -3.31 -0.37
N LEU A 24 27.08 -3.71 0.31
CA LEU A 24 27.00 -4.66 1.44
C LEU A 24 26.26 -4.05 2.64
N LEU A 25 26.46 -2.76 2.92
CA LEU A 25 25.74 -2.05 3.98
C LEU A 25 24.24 -1.98 3.67
N GLU A 26 23.89 -1.58 2.45
CA GLU A 26 22.51 -1.49 2.01
C GLU A 26 21.83 -2.87 1.98
N GLN A 27 22.54 -3.92 1.53
CA GLN A 27 22.04 -5.28 1.60
C GLN A 27 21.77 -5.70 3.05
N ALA A 28 22.59 -5.27 4.02
CA ALA A 28 22.37 -5.57 5.42
C ALA A 28 21.12 -4.89 5.98
N ASP A 29 20.86 -3.65 5.59
CA ASP A 29 19.64 -2.90 5.95
C ASP A 29 18.38 -3.54 5.36
N ARG A 30 18.43 -3.90 4.06
CA ARG A 30 17.36 -4.65 3.40
C ARG A 30 17.10 -6.00 4.09
N LYS A 31 18.16 -6.75 4.42
CA LYS A 31 18.05 -8.00 5.18
C LYS A 31 17.38 -7.79 6.53
N LEU A 32 17.68 -6.70 7.23
CA LEU A 32 17.00 -6.38 8.49
C LEU A 32 15.48 -6.26 8.26
N ALA A 33 15.04 -5.52 7.24
CA ALA A 33 13.62 -5.37 6.92
C ALA A 33 12.95 -6.71 6.58
N THR A 34 13.61 -7.56 5.78
CA THR A 34 13.08 -8.89 5.44
C THR A 34 13.06 -9.84 6.63
N ASP A 35 14.09 -9.81 7.49
CA ASP A 35 14.22 -10.69 8.66
C ASP A 35 13.12 -10.42 9.70
N ILE A 36 12.73 -9.15 9.86
CA ILE A 36 11.60 -8.76 10.73
C ILE A 36 10.23 -8.89 10.04
N GLY A 37 10.20 -9.34 8.77
CA GLY A 37 8.97 -9.58 8.01
C GLY A 37 8.24 -8.31 7.55
N VAL A 38 8.94 -7.18 7.39
CA VAL A 38 8.32 -5.95 6.87
C VAL A 38 8.13 -6.07 5.37
N PHE A 39 6.86 -6.23 4.96
CA PHE A 39 6.47 -6.39 3.56
C PHE A 39 5.09 -5.77 3.28
N GLY A 40 4.99 -4.98 2.21
CA GLY A 40 3.74 -4.37 1.74
C GLY A 40 3.66 -2.86 1.99
N ILE A 41 2.50 -2.29 1.64
CA ILE A 41 2.21 -0.86 1.79
C ILE A 41 1.81 -0.57 3.24
N ILE A 42 2.65 0.19 3.95
CA ILE A 42 2.47 0.53 5.37
C ILE A 42 1.47 1.68 5.54
N SER A 43 1.54 2.68 4.67
CA SER A 43 0.70 3.88 4.76
C SER A 43 0.58 4.56 3.40
N GLY A 44 -0.44 5.40 3.24
CA GLY A 44 -0.73 6.14 1.99
C GLY A 44 -1.09 5.21 0.85
N GLY A 45 -0.92 5.67 -0.39
CA GLY A 45 -1.22 4.90 -1.60
C GLY A 45 -2.66 4.40 -1.66
N VAL A 46 -3.60 5.14 -1.04
CA VAL A 46 -5.02 4.77 -1.09
C VAL A 46 -5.57 5.22 -2.44
N PRO A 47 -6.08 4.29 -3.26
CA PRO A 47 -6.58 4.62 -4.58
C PRO A 47 -7.97 5.23 -4.50
N ALA A 48 -8.21 6.26 -5.32
CA ALA A 48 -9.50 6.90 -5.53
C ALA A 48 -9.67 7.26 -7.02
N PRO A 49 -10.90 7.37 -7.53
CA PRO A 49 -11.14 7.94 -8.85
C PRO A 49 -10.54 9.33 -8.97
N HIS A 50 -10.05 9.68 -10.15
CA HIS A 50 -9.52 11.01 -10.38
C HIS A 50 -10.60 12.09 -10.14
N SER A 51 -10.20 13.18 -9.49
CA SER A 51 -11.08 14.28 -9.09
C SER A 51 -10.40 15.63 -9.31
N PRO A 52 -11.12 16.69 -9.75
CA PRO A 52 -12.58 16.82 -9.82
C PRO A 52 -13.24 16.30 -11.10
N LEU A 53 -12.46 16.08 -12.17
CA LEU A 53 -12.99 15.54 -13.43
C LEU A 53 -12.51 14.11 -13.58
N ALA A 54 -13.43 13.15 -13.43
CA ALA A 54 -13.10 11.74 -13.64
C ALA A 54 -12.65 11.50 -15.08
N ASP A 55 -11.58 10.74 -15.22
CA ASP A 55 -10.99 10.28 -16.48
C ASP A 55 -10.47 8.83 -16.30
N LEU A 56 -9.60 8.37 -17.20
CA LEU A 56 -8.98 7.05 -17.11
C LEU A 56 -7.79 7.01 -16.14
N SER A 57 -7.76 7.87 -15.13
CA SER A 57 -6.71 7.92 -14.12
C SER A 57 -7.21 7.54 -12.72
N VAL A 58 -6.29 7.08 -11.88
CA VAL A 58 -6.50 6.79 -10.46
C VAL A 58 -5.57 7.64 -9.62
N ASP A 59 -6.12 8.36 -8.64
CA ASP A 59 -5.36 9.15 -7.69
C ASP A 59 -4.95 8.29 -6.49
N LEU A 60 -3.69 8.42 -6.07
CA LEU A 60 -3.12 7.74 -4.91
C LEU A 60 -2.77 8.75 -3.83
N THR A 61 -3.26 8.53 -2.61
CA THR A 61 -2.98 9.41 -1.47
C THR A 61 -1.52 9.37 -1.04
N ALA A 62 -1.05 10.49 -0.48
CA ALA A 62 0.30 10.64 0.07
C ALA A 62 0.26 11.11 1.54
N PRO A 63 1.37 10.98 2.27
CA PRO A 63 2.61 10.27 1.90
C PRO A 63 2.40 8.76 1.87
N ALA A 64 3.04 8.07 0.93
CA ALA A 64 3.04 6.61 0.90
C ALA A 64 4.38 6.03 1.30
N ARG A 65 4.34 4.94 2.07
CA ARG A 65 5.51 4.17 2.50
C ARG A 65 5.23 2.69 2.32
N ALA A 66 6.16 1.97 1.71
CA ALA A 66 6.04 0.55 1.49
C ALA A 66 7.42 -0.13 1.52
N TYR A 67 7.41 -1.45 1.65
CA TYR A 67 8.59 -2.30 1.52
C TYR A 67 8.28 -3.48 0.61
N ASP A 68 9.14 -3.76 -0.36
CA ASP A 68 8.99 -4.92 -1.23
C ASP A 68 9.51 -6.22 -0.58
N HIS A 69 9.44 -7.33 -1.30
CA HIS A 69 9.93 -8.63 -0.81
C HIS A 69 11.45 -8.67 -0.61
N ALA A 70 12.19 -7.75 -1.23
CA ALA A 70 13.64 -7.62 -1.08
C ALA A 70 14.02 -6.65 0.05
N GLY A 71 13.06 -6.11 0.81
CA GLY A 71 13.29 -5.16 1.89
C GLY A 71 13.64 -3.76 1.41
N GLN A 72 13.44 -3.45 0.13
CA GLN A 72 13.67 -2.11 -0.42
C GLN A 72 12.52 -1.20 0.00
N ARG A 73 12.88 -0.04 0.55
CA ARG A 73 11.89 0.96 0.94
C ARG A 73 11.43 1.74 -0.29
N VAL A 74 10.11 1.85 -0.45
CA VAL A 74 9.48 2.70 -1.47
C VAL A 74 8.76 3.84 -0.80
N PHE A 75 8.99 5.07 -1.26
CA PHE A 75 8.40 6.28 -0.70
C PHE A 75 8.03 7.28 -1.77
N PHE A 76 6.83 7.87 -1.64
CA PHE A 76 6.48 9.10 -2.34
C PHE A 76 5.81 10.10 -1.39
N GLY A 77 6.25 11.36 -1.46
CA GLY A 77 5.81 12.41 -0.55
C GLY A 77 4.55 13.15 -0.99
N THR A 78 4.24 13.15 -2.28
CA THR A 78 3.10 13.85 -2.88
C THR A 78 2.14 12.87 -3.54
N GLY A 79 0.86 13.24 -3.61
CA GLY A 79 -0.16 12.42 -4.27
C GLY A 79 0.24 12.13 -5.71
N GLN A 80 -0.12 10.94 -6.19
CA GLN A 80 0.22 10.48 -7.54
C GLN A 80 -1.06 10.28 -8.34
N THR A 81 -1.04 10.64 -9.62
CA THR A 81 -2.13 10.35 -10.55
C THR A 81 -1.60 9.36 -11.57
N VAL A 82 -2.22 8.18 -11.62
CA VAL A 82 -1.79 7.07 -12.47
C VAL A 82 -2.72 6.95 -13.65
N ASP A 83 -2.21 7.25 -14.85
CA ASP A 83 -2.92 7.01 -16.10
C ASP A 83 -3.07 5.50 -16.35
N CYS A 84 -4.30 5.06 -16.52
CA CYS A 84 -4.64 3.67 -16.82
C CYS A 84 -5.08 3.47 -18.27
N ALA A 85 -4.92 4.44 -19.17
CA ALA A 85 -5.24 4.33 -20.60
C ALA A 85 -4.23 3.44 -21.37
N VAL A 86 -2.99 3.39 -20.91
CA VAL A 86 -1.92 2.53 -21.44
C VAL A 86 -1.27 1.72 -20.33
N ASP A 87 -0.73 0.55 -20.67
CA ASP A 87 0.11 -0.21 -19.76
C ASP A 87 1.57 0.28 -19.77
N LEU A 88 2.42 -0.36 -18.96
CA LEU A 88 3.85 -0.07 -18.83
C LEU A 88 4.61 -0.02 -20.16
N VAL A 89 4.20 -0.81 -21.15
CA VAL A 89 4.87 -0.92 -22.45
C VAL A 89 4.19 -0.07 -23.53
N GLY A 90 3.21 0.76 -23.14
CA GLY A 90 2.51 1.68 -24.02
C GLY A 90 1.37 1.05 -24.83
N ILE A 91 0.91 -0.15 -24.46
CA ILE A 91 -0.21 -0.81 -25.14
C ILE A 91 -1.53 -0.28 -24.54
N PRO A 92 -2.51 0.14 -25.37
CA PRO A 92 -3.82 0.56 -24.90
C PRO A 92 -4.53 -0.50 -24.05
N THR A 93 -5.14 -0.06 -22.95
CA THR A 93 -5.88 -0.92 -22.01
C THR A 93 -7.36 -1.08 -22.36
N ASP A 94 -7.76 -0.57 -23.52
CA ASP A 94 -9.15 -0.65 -24.00
C ASP A 94 -9.63 -2.09 -24.13
N VAL A 95 -10.91 -2.29 -23.80
CA VAL A 95 -11.61 -3.55 -24.02
C VAL A 95 -12.33 -3.48 -25.34
N SER A 96 -11.90 -4.31 -26.29
CA SER A 96 -12.40 -4.28 -27.67
C SER A 96 -13.71 -5.04 -27.87
N THR A 97 -13.95 -6.07 -27.06
CA THR A 97 -15.08 -6.99 -27.25
C THR A 97 -16.27 -6.64 -26.35
N ALA A 98 -17.44 -6.41 -26.93
CA ALA A 98 -18.67 -6.22 -26.16
C ALA A 98 -18.99 -7.45 -25.30
N GLY A 99 -19.34 -7.24 -24.02
CA GLY A 99 -19.59 -8.33 -23.07
C GLY A 99 -18.34 -8.89 -22.39
N ASN A 100 -17.15 -8.37 -22.73
CA ASN A 100 -15.90 -8.65 -22.01
C ASN A 100 -15.56 -7.55 -21.01
N GLU A 101 -14.60 -7.86 -20.14
CA GLU A 101 -13.89 -6.92 -19.28
C GLU A 101 -12.39 -7.25 -19.27
N ARG A 102 -11.59 -6.32 -18.74
CA ARG A 102 -10.16 -6.49 -18.53
C ARG A 102 -9.80 -5.95 -17.14
N TRP A 103 -8.91 -6.66 -16.45
CA TRP A 103 -8.35 -6.18 -15.20
C TRP A 103 -6.96 -5.61 -15.43
N LEU A 104 -6.75 -4.42 -14.86
CA LEU A 104 -5.46 -3.78 -14.73
C LEU A 104 -4.98 -3.92 -13.29
N GLY A 105 -3.67 -3.99 -13.10
CA GLY A 105 -3.05 -3.87 -11.78
C GLY A 105 -2.19 -2.63 -11.74
N ILE A 106 -2.43 -1.78 -10.74
CA ILE A 106 -1.54 -0.65 -10.42
C ILE A 106 -0.55 -1.16 -9.38
N PHE A 107 0.72 -1.18 -9.77
CA PHE A 107 1.82 -1.67 -8.96
C PHE A 107 2.74 -0.52 -8.55
N LEU A 108 3.29 -0.62 -7.35
CA LEU A 108 4.34 0.23 -6.83
C LEU A 108 5.64 -0.58 -6.75
N ARG A 109 6.73 -0.07 -7.33
CA ARG A 109 8.03 -0.72 -7.25
C ARG A 109 9.14 0.25 -6.88
N PHE A 110 10.20 -0.28 -6.29
CA PHE A 110 11.43 0.45 -6.04
C PHE A 110 12.10 0.82 -7.36
N ARG A 111 12.70 2.01 -7.41
CA ARG A 111 13.53 2.43 -8.53
C ARG A 111 14.66 3.31 -7.99
N ARG A 112 15.78 3.36 -8.70
CA ARG A 112 16.79 4.39 -8.50
C ARG A 112 16.65 5.51 -9.52
N GLU A 113 16.67 6.74 -9.05
CA GLU A 113 16.79 7.91 -9.91
C GLU A 113 18.26 8.23 -10.11
N LEU A 114 18.73 8.02 -11.34
CA LEU A 114 20.11 8.29 -11.75
C LEU A 114 20.20 9.74 -12.22
N SER A 115 21.05 10.54 -11.57
CA SER A 115 21.24 11.95 -11.89
C SER A 115 22.71 12.36 -11.77
N ASP A 116 23.02 13.61 -12.16
CA ASP A 116 24.38 14.16 -12.18
C ASP A 116 25.34 13.33 -13.06
N PRO A 117 25.16 13.36 -14.40
CA PRO A 117 26.04 12.66 -15.33
C PRO A 117 27.42 13.31 -15.34
N ARG A 118 28.46 12.50 -15.12
CA ARG A 118 29.88 12.92 -15.15
C ARG A 118 30.69 11.98 -16.03
N THR A 119 31.78 12.48 -16.58
CA THR A 119 32.74 11.66 -17.32
C THR A 119 33.78 11.13 -16.35
N ASP A 120 33.95 9.81 -16.28
CA ASP A 120 34.93 9.16 -15.41
C ASP A 120 36.35 9.17 -16.02
N GLY A 121 37.31 8.57 -15.31
CA GLY A 121 38.69 8.45 -15.77
C GLY A 121 38.88 7.56 -17.01
N ASN A 122 37.86 6.78 -17.40
CA ASN A 122 37.85 5.92 -18.59
C ASN A 122 37.09 6.56 -19.76
N SER A 123 36.75 7.85 -19.66
CA SER A 123 35.92 8.56 -20.65
C SER A 123 34.51 7.97 -20.83
N GLN A 124 34.00 7.26 -19.83
CA GLN A 124 32.62 6.78 -19.78
C GLN A 124 31.75 7.78 -19.02
N GLN A 125 30.48 7.84 -19.40
CA GLN A 125 29.50 8.62 -18.65
C GLN A 125 28.97 7.77 -17.49
N VAL A 126 29.08 8.29 -16.27
CA VAL A 126 28.56 7.71 -15.04
C VAL A 126 27.58 8.66 -14.38
N TYR A 127 26.54 8.13 -13.74
CA TYR A 127 25.61 8.94 -12.95
C TYR A 127 26.08 8.95 -11.51
N PHE A 128 26.61 10.09 -11.06
CA PHE A 128 27.25 10.21 -9.76
C PHE A 128 26.24 10.08 -8.60
N ARG A 129 24.98 10.43 -8.85
CA ARG A 129 23.91 10.35 -7.85
C ARG A 129 22.91 9.28 -8.21
N GLN A 130 22.64 8.38 -7.26
CA GLN A 130 21.64 7.32 -7.36
C GLN A 130 20.70 7.41 -6.15
N ASP A 131 19.64 8.20 -6.28
CA ASP A 131 18.69 8.37 -5.18
C ASP A 131 17.65 7.24 -5.17
N GLU A 132 17.27 6.79 -3.98
CA GLU A 132 16.12 5.92 -3.82
C GLU A 132 14.85 6.65 -4.28
N SER A 133 14.10 5.99 -5.14
CA SER A 133 12.89 6.53 -5.76
C SER A 133 11.87 5.40 -5.94
N PHE A 134 10.81 5.69 -6.68
CA PHE A 134 9.71 4.78 -6.90
C PHE A 134 9.25 4.84 -8.35
N GLU A 135 8.50 3.84 -8.76
CA GLU A 135 7.78 3.85 -10.02
C GLU A 135 6.40 3.24 -9.82
N LEU A 136 5.40 3.89 -10.41
CA LEU A 136 4.05 3.37 -10.51
C LEU A 136 3.89 2.74 -11.89
N VAL A 137 3.45 1.49 -11.91
CA VAL A 137 3.41 0.64 -13.08
C VAL A 137 1.98 0.17 -13.28
N VAL A 138 1.45 0.36 -14.49
CA VAL A 138 0.17 -0.23 -14.89
C VAL A 138 0.44 -1.47 -15.71
N ARG A 139 -0.15 -2.60 -15.31
CA ARG A 139 -0.10 -3.86 -16.06
C ARG A 139 -1.50 -4.28 -16.41
N GLN A 140 -1.64 -5.02 -17.51
CA GLN A 140 -2.91 -5.52 -17.98
C GLN A 140 -2.93 -7.04 -18.08
N ALA A 141 -4.07 -7.62 -17.72
CA ALA A 141 -4.38 -9.02 -17.97
C ALA A 141 -5.10 -9.17 -19.33
N PRO A 142 -5.22 -10.39 -19.87
CA PRO A 142 -6.06 -10.65 -21.03
C PRO A 142 -7.53 -10.27 -20.81
N GLU A 143 -8.23 -9.90 -21.89
CA GLU A 143 -9.69 -9.76 -21.85
C GLU A 143 -10.35 -11.12 -21.58
N GLY A 144 -11.49 -11.09 -20.89
CA GLY A 144 -12.38 -12.24 -20.74
C GLY A 144 -13.82 -11.80 -20.56
N ALA A 145 -14.75 -12.75 -20.57
CA ALA A 145 -16.16 -12.45 -20.29
C ALA A 145 -16.30 -11.78 -18.92
N VAL A 146 -17.26 -10.86 -18.78
CA VAL A 146 -17.55 -10.17 -17.52
C VAL A 146 -17.71 -11.18 -16.36
N GLY A 147 -16.99 -10.97 -15.26
CA GLY A 147 -16.97 -11.83 -14.09
C GLY A 147 -16.03 -13.04 -14.19
N VAL A 148 -15.39 -13.25 -15.34
CA VAL A 148 -14.47 -14.39 -15.60
C VAL A 148 -13.08 -13.92 -16.03
N ALA A 149 -12.92 -12.67 -16.47
CA ALA A 149 -11.63 -12.13 -16.88
C ALA A 149 -10.57 -12.31 -15.78
N PRO A 150 -9.37 -12.81 -16.12
CA PRO A 150 -8.33 -13.01 -15.12
C PRO A 150 -7.81 -11.67 -14.61
N LYS A 151 -7.41 -11.64 -13.33
CA LYS A 151 -6.67 -10.52 -12.76
C LYS A 151 -5.18 -10.63 -13.07
N VAL A 152 -4.48 -9.50 -12.99
CA VAL A 152 -3.03 -9.47 -13.21
C VAL A 152 -2.33 -10.31 -12.12
N ALA A 153 -1.41 -11.17 -12.56
CA ALA A 153 -0.53 -11.92 -11.67
C ALA A 153 0.32 -10.96 -10.83
N LEU A 154 0.66 -11.34 -9.60
CA LEU A 154 1.47 -10.52 -8.70
C LEU A 154 2.96 -10.77 -8.98
N PRO A 155 3.70 -9.80 -9.55
CA PRO A 155 5.15 -9.94 -9.69
C PRO A 155 5.81 -9.89 -8.31
N PRO A 156 6.93 -10.62 -8.10
CA PRO A 156 7.60 -10.66 -6.80
C PRO A 156 8.24 -9.31 -6.40
N ASP A 157 8.67 -8.51 -7.38
CA ASP A 157 9.41 -7.26 -7.16
C ASP A 157 8.50 -6.02 -7.19
N GLU A 158 7.18 -6.21 -7.22
CA GLU A 158 6.21 -5.12 -7.33
C GLU A 158 5.06 -5.32 -6.34
N LEU A 159 4.61 -4.23 -5.71
CA LEU A 159 3.53 -4.24 -4.73
C LEU A 159 2.22 -3.81 -5.37
N LEU A 160 1.22 -4.67 -5.36
CA LEU A 160 -0.12 -4.34 -5.85
C LEU A 160 -0.78 -3.31 -4.92
N VAL A 161 -1.09 -2.14 -5.48
CA VAL A 161 -1.87 -1.07 -4.82
C VAL A 161 -3.36 -1.35 -4.94
N CYS A 162 -3.82 -1.62 -6.16
CA CYS A 162 -5.19 -2.04 -6.45
C CYS A 162 -5.32 -2.65 -7.84
N ASP A 163 -6.43 -3.34 -8.03
CA ASP A 163 -6.93 -3.73 -9.33
C ASP A 163 -7.90 -2.66 -9.86
N VAL A 164 -7.91 -2.46 -11.17
CA VAL A 164 -8.84 -1.58 -11.87
C VAL A 164 -9.55 -2.36 -12.96
N ARG A 165 -10.89 -2.35 -12.94
CA ARG A 165 -11.71 -2.97 -13.97
C ARG A 165 -11.93 -2.02 -15.14
N ARG A 166 -11.64 -2.52 -16.35
CA ARG A 166 -11.94 -1.86 -17.62
C ARG A 166 -13.08 -2.56 -18.35
N ARG A 167 -13.93 -1.77 -19.02
CA ARG A 167 -15.07 -2.23 -19.83
C ARG A 167 -15.07 -1.56 -21.22
N PRO A 168 -15.78 -2.12 -22.21
CA PRO A 168 -15.82 -1.56 -23.57
C PRO A 168 -16.35 -0.12 -23.59
N GLY A 169 -15.66 0.76 -24.30
CA GLY A 169 -16.04 2.17 -24.45
C GLY A 169 -15.95 3.01 -23.17
N GLN A 170 -15.30 2.52 -22.12
CA GLN A 170 -15.13 3.24 -20.87
C GLN A 170 -14.20 4.44 -21.04
N THR A 171 -14.65 5.61 -20.61
CA THR A 171 -13.87 6.88 -20.65
C THR A 171 -13.49 7.39 -19.27
N GLN A 172 -14.00 6.77 -18.20
CA GLN A 172 -13.78 7.18 -16.81
C GLN A 172 -13.65 5.95 -15.91
N ILE A 173 -12.73 6.01 -14.93
CA ILE A 173 -12.64 5.04 -13.84
C ILE A 173 -13.42 5.58 -12.65
N LEU A 174 -14.36 4.80 -12.14
CA LEU A 174 -15.18 5.16 -10.97
C LEU A 174 -14.84 4.29 -9.77
N SER A 175 -15.36 4.62 -8.58
CA SER A 175 -15.07 3.86 -7.35
C SER A 175 -15.43 2.38 -7.46
N ALA A 176 -16.48 2.05 -8.23
CA ALA A 176 -16.91 0.67 -8.46
C ALA A 176 -16.00 -0.13 -9.43
N ASP A 177 -15.02 0.53 -10.04
CA ASP A 177 -14.02 -0.08 -10.90
C ASP A 177 -12.72 -0.35 -10.16
N ILE A 178 -12.50 0.29 -9.01
CA ILE A 178 -11.30 0.12 -8.18
C ILE A 178 -11.57 -0.99 -7.16
N ASP A 179 -10.73 -2.02 -7.17
CA ASP A 179 -10.80 -3.15 -6.25
C ASP A 179 -9.50 -3.26 -5.45
N THR A 180 -9.63 -3.10 -4.13
CA THR A 180 -8.51 -3.15 -3.17
C THR A 180 -8.43 -4.49 -2.43
N SER A 181 -9.23 -5.49 -2.78
CA SER A 181 -9.28 -6.80 -2.09
C SER A 181 -7.95 -7.55 -2.09
N ARG A 182 -7.12 -7.37 -3.14
CA ARG A 182 -5.78 -7.98 -3.26
C ARG A 182 -4.64 -7.02 -2.94
N ARG A 183 -4.94 -5.82 -2.44
CA ARG A 183 -3.91 -4.84 -2.11
C ARG A 183 -2.89 -5.46 -1.15
N GLN A 184 -1.61 -5.38 -1.49
CA GLN A 184 -0.51 -5.89 -0.67
C GLN A 184 -0.19 -4.88 0.44
N ALA A 185 -1.11 -4.73 1.38
CA ALA A 185 -0.91 -3.91 2.58
C ALA A 185 0.04 -4.61 3.55
N PHE A 186 0.85 -3.83 4.26
CA PHE A 186 1.66 -4.35 5.35
C PHE A 186 0.76 -4.66 6.55
N VAL A 187 0.87 -5.88 7.05
CA VAL A 187 0.18 -6.34 8.25
C VAL A 187 1.25 -6.65 9.30
N PHE A 188 1.42 -5.73 10.25
CA PHE A 188 2.40 -5.89 11.33
C PHE A 188 2.10 -7.11 12.21
N ALA A 189 0.83 -7.26 12.60
CA ALA A 189 0.35 -8.41 13.35
C ALA A 189 -1.13 -8.65 13.02
N GLN A 190 -1.53 -9.91 12.93
CA GLN A 190 -2.95 -10.25 12.92
C GLN A 190 -3.53 -9.99 14.31
N GLY A 191 -4.79 -9.53 14.39
CA GLY A 191 -5.44 -9.24 15.67
C GLY A 191 -5.48 -10.45 16.62
N THR A 192 -5.47 -11.67 16.07
CA THR A 192 -5.38 -12.92 16.84
C THR A 192 -4.00 -13.21 17.42
N SER A 193 -2.95 -12.56 16.90
CA SER A 193 -1.55 -12.72 17.33
C SER A 193 -1.14 -11.72 18.40
N VAL A 194 -1.99 -10.71 18.68
CA VAL A 194 -1.75 -9.73 19.74
C VAL A 194 -2.55 -10.15 20.97
N ALA A 195 -1.85 -10.58 22.02
CA ALA A 195 -2.49 -10.99 23.26
C ALA A 195 -3.16 -9.80 23.97
N VAL A 196 -4.32 -10.06 24.56
CA VAL A 196 -5.03 -9.15 25.46
C VAL A 196 -5.27 -9.91 26.75
N GLU A 197 -4.95 -9.30 27.89
CA GLU A 197 -5.21 -9.86 29.21
C GLU A 197 -6.65 -9.52 29.62
N PRO A 198 -7.62 -10.44 29.43
CA PRO A 198 -9.03 -10.12 29.61
C PRO A 198 -9.39 -9.92 31.09
N GLY A 199 -8.60 -10.50 32.01
CA GLY A 199 -8.84 -10.42 33.46
C GLY A 199 -8.72 -9.01 34.06
N THR A 200 -8.27 -8.02 33.29
CA THR A 200 -8.20 -6.61 33.72
C THR A 200 -9.44 -5.80 33.34
N TRP A 201 -10.38 -6.37 32.59
CA TRP A 201 -11.52 -5.67 32.02
C TRP A 201 -12.77 -5.96 32.86
N SER A 202 -13.53 -4.92 33.23
CA SER A 202 -14.74 -5.03 34.07
C SER A 202 -16.04 -5.09 33.27
N ILE A 203 -15.97 -4.73 31.99
CA ILE A 203 -17.10 -4.56 31.10
C ILE A 203 -17.04 -5.65 30.05
N LEU A 204 -15.98 -5.72 29.27
CA LEU A 204 -15.91 -6.64 28.15
C LEU A 204 -15.37 -7.99 28.63
N SER A 205 -15.91 -9.07 28.08
CA SER A 205 -15.44 -10.43 28.36
C SER A 205 -15.13 -11.17 27.06
N PRO A 206 -14.04 -10.80 26.36
CA PRO A 206 -13.69 -11.39 25.06
C PRO A 206 -13.59 -12.92 25.12
N LEU A 207 -14.12 -13.60 24.10
CA LEU A 207 -14.10 -15.07 24.01
C LEU A 207 -12.68 -15.68 23.90
N ALA A 208 -11.70 -14.85 23.55
CA ALA A 208 -10.29 -15.21 23.56
C ALA A 208 -9.43 -14.03 24.04
N GLY A 209 -8.27 -14.32 24.65
CA GLY A 209 -7.31 -13.32 25.11
C GLY A 209 -6.48 -12.72 23.97
N ASN A 210 -7.12 -12.20 22.93
CA ASN A 210 -6.45 -11.53 21.83
C ASN A 210 -7.21 -10.27 21.35
N ALA A 211 -6.51 -9.41 20.61
CA ALA A 211 -7.04 -8.13 20.17
C ALA A 211 -8.26 -8.27 19.25
N GLN A 212 -8.30 -9.29 18.39
CA GLN A 212 -9.45 -9.52 17.52
C GLN A 212 -10.72 -9.79 18.34
N ALA A 213 -10.66 -10.76 19.26
CA ALA A 213 -11.80 -11.09 20.11
C ALA A 213 -12.22 -9.91 21.01
N ALA A 214 -11.27 -9.09 21.43
CA ALA A 214 -11.57 -7.88 22.19
C ALA A 214 -12.35 -6.85 21.37
N PHE A 215 -11.98 -6.63 20.09
CA PHE A 215 -12.73 -5.75 19.21
C PHE A 215 -14.10 -6.32 18.83
N ASP A 216 -14.20 -7.62 18.58
CA ASP A 216 -15.48 -8.28 18.29
C ASP A 216 -16.47 -8.10 19.47
N GLU A 217 -15.98 -8.18 20.70
CA GLU A 217 -16.76 -7.97 21.92
C GLU A 217 -17.19 -6.51 22.08
N VAL A 218 -16.31 -5.53 21.76
CA VAL A 218 -16.69 -4.10 21.73
C VAL A 218 -17.82 -3.86 20.72
N ASP A 219 -17.69 -4.43 19.52
CA ASP A 219 -18.68 -4.30 18.46
C ASP A 219 -20.00 -4.98 18.84
N ALA A 220 -19.94 -6.13 19.51
CA ALA A 220 -21.12 -6.79 20.06
C ALA A 220 -21.80 -5.91 21.10
N GLU A 221 -21.05 -5.39 22.07
CA GLU A 221 -21.55 -4.52 23.13
C GLU A 221 -22.24 -3.27 22.57
N LEU A 222 -21.61 -2.58 21.61
CA LEU A 222 -22.19 -1.41 20.95
C LEU A 222 -23.45 -1.78 20.16
N ARG A 223 -23.41 -2.87 19.37
CA ARG A 223 -24.56 -3.34 18.59
C ARG A 223 -25.74 -3.70 19.49
N GLU A 224 -25.48 -4.40 20.58
CA GLU A 224 -26.48 -4.79 21.56
C GLU A 224 -27.09 -3.60 22.29
N HIS A 225 -26.29 -2.57 22.59
CA HIS A 225 -26.80 -1.32 23.15
C HIS A 225 -27.75 -0.61 22.17
N PHE A 226 -27.34 -0.43 20.90
CA PHE A 226 -28.15 0.25 19.88
C PHE A 226 -29.39 -0.52 19.45
N THR A 227 -29.34 -1.85 19.43
CA THR A 227 -30.50 -2.71 19.14
C THR A 227 -31.34 -3.00 20.39
N ALA A 228 -30.93 -2.46 21.53
CA ALA A 228 -31.52 -2.72 22.83
C ALA A 228 -31.62 -4.22 23.11
N THR A 229 -30.63 -5.04 22.82
CA THR A 229 -30.61 -6.46 23.25
C THR A 229 -29.69 -6.69 24.45
N GLY A 230 -28.81 -5.75 24.76
CA GLY A 230 -27.88 -5.76 25.88
C GLY A 230 -27.64 -4.35 26.44
N ARG A 231 -27.12 -4.25 27.68
CA ARG A 231 -26.78 -3.01 28.43
C ARG A 231 -27.70 -1.80 28.24
N ARG A 232 -28.99 -2.04 28.24
CA ARG A 232 -30.00 -0.98 28.24
C ARG A 232 -29.84 -0.12 29.49
N HIS A 233 -30.03 1.18 29.32
CA HIS A 233 -30.22 2.11 30.41
C HIS A 233 -31.42 3.02 30.10
N PRO A 234 -32.08 3.59 31.11
CA PRO A 234 -33.11 4.60 30.87
C PRO A 234 -32.51 5.82 30.17
N ALA A 235 -33.34 6.58 29.45
CA ALA A 235 -32.91 7.82 28.80
C ALA A 235 -32.37 8.85 29.82
N SER A 236 -32.87 8.81 31.05
CA SER A 236 -32.39 9.63 32.16
C SER A 236 -30.95 9.33 32.60
N ALA A 237 -30.33 8.26 32.11
CA ALA A 237 -28.92 7.97 32.35
C ALA A 237 -27.99 8.71 31.37
N ILE A 238 -28.52 9.34 30.31
CA ILE A 238 -27.76 10.18 29.39
C ILE A 238 -27.88 11.63 29.88
N ASP A 239 -26.78 12.18 30.41
CA ASP A 239 -26.69 13.61 30.67
C ASP A 239 -26.41 14.34 29.34
N TYR A 240 -27.46 14.93 28.77
CA TYR A 240 -27.38 15.73 27.56
C TYR A 240 -27.97 17.10 27.85
N ALA A 241 -27.15 18.15 27.72
CA ALA A 241 -27.63 19.51 27.72
C ALA A 241 -28.18 19.83 26.32
N PRO A 242 -29.50 19.94 26.12
CA PRO A 242 -30.06 20.23 24.82
C PRO A 242 -29.53 21.56 24.28
N HIS A 243 -28.96 21.53 23.09
CA HIS A 243 -28.70 22.73 22.32
C HIS A 243 -30.06 23.27 21.85
N GLY A 244 -30.62 24.13 22.71
CA GLY A 244 -31.85 24.92 22.57
C GLY A 244 -32.82 24.54 21.45
N PHE A 245 -34.02 24.10 21.82
CA PHE A 245 -35.21 24.36 21.01
C PHE A 245 -36.31 25.05 21.81
N VAL A 246 -36.94 26.00 21.12
CA VAL A 246 -37.95 26.97 21.52
C VAL A 246 -39.07 26.31 22.32
N GLN A 247 -39.41 26.93 23.46
CA GLN A 247 -40.59 26.57 24.25
C GLN A 247 -41.85 26.69 23.38
N ALA A 248 -42.57 25.58 23.20
CA ALA A 248 -43.96 25.64 22.77
C ALA A 248 -44.79 26.21 23.93
N THR A 249 -45.54 27.26 23.63
CA THR A 249 -46.52 27.89 24.51
C THR A 249 -47.79 27.06 24.63
#